data_AF-A0A925GDA6-F1
#
_entry.id   AF-A0A925GDA6-F1
#
_cell.length_a   1.000
_cell.length_b   1.000
_cell.length_c   1.000
_cell.angle_alpha   90.00
_cell.angle_beta   90.00
_cell.angle_gamma   90.00
#
_symmetry.space_group_name_H-M   'P 1'
#
loop_
_entity.id
_entity.type
_entity.pdbx_description
1 polymer ?
#
loop_
_entity_poly.entity_id
_entity_poly.type
_entity_poly.pdbx_seq_one_letter_code
_entity_poly.pdbx_strand_id
1 'polypeptide(L)' 'MHTKAITLCAVALLLTGCSTQAWYEGMRRGAENECNRQAPGAAEECRVRVNKEKYDAYEKERAAQKP' A
#
# COMPACT_ATOMS: atom_id res chain seq x y z
N MET A 1 11.44 36.85 -9.39
CA MET A 1 10.89 35.67 -10.10
C MET A 1 11.41 34.33 -9.56
N HIS A 2 12.61 34.27 -8.96
CA HIS A 2 13.19 33.02 -8.42
C HIS A 2 12.46 32.43 -7.21
N THR A 3 11.92 33.26 -6.31
CA THR A 3 11.26 32.79 -5.08
C THR A 3 10.04 31.90 -5.38
N LYS A 4 9.23 32.28 -6.36
CA LYS A 4 8.06 31.49 -6.78
C LYS A 4 8.44 30.15 -7.40
N ALA A 5 9.54 30.10 -8.15
CA ALA A 5 10.05 28.87 -8.74
C ALA A 5 10.59 27.91 -7.67
N ILE A 6 11.30 28.43 -6.66
CA ILE A 6 11.80 27.64 -5.53
C ILE A 6 10.63 27.04 -4.73
N THR A 7 9.57 27.83 -4.48
CA THR A 7 8.38 27.33 -3.77
C THR A 7 7.66 26.22 -4.55
N LEU A 8 7.53 26.35 -5.87
CA LEU A 8 6.93 25.32 -6.73
C LEU A 8 7.75 24.01 -6.72
N CYS A 9 9.07 24.10 -6.81
CA CYS A 9 9.95 22.94 -6.74
C CYS A 9 9.89 22.24 -5.38
N ALA A 10 9.81 22.99 -4.28
CA ALA A 10 9.69 22.43 -2.94
C ALA A 10 8.37 21.65 -2.75
N VAL A 11 7.26 22.17 -3.28
CA VAL A 11 5.95 21.49 -3.24
C VAL A 11 5.97 20.22 -4.09
N ALA A 12 6.60 20.23 -5.26
CA ALA A 12 6.73 19.06 -6.12
C ALA A 12 7.50 17.92 -5.43
N LEU A 13 8.57 18.23 -4.70
CA LEU A 13 9.35 17.24 -3.95
C LEU A 13 8.54 16.59 -2.82
N LEU A 14 7.68 17.35 -2.13
CA LEU A 14 6.80 16.81 -1.09
C LEU A 14 5.74 15.84 -1.65
N LEU A 15 5.34 16.00 -2.91
CA LEU A 15 4.37 15.11 -3.56
C LEU A 15 5.00 13.77 -4.04
N THR A 16 6.33 13.70 -4.17
CA THR A 16 7.03 12.44 -4.50
C THR A 16 7.10 11.44 -3.35
N GLY A 17 6.61 11.80 -2.16
CA GLY A 17 6.61 10.97 -0.96
C GLY A 17 5.55 9.86 -0.90
N CYS A 18 4.81 9.58 -1.98
CA CYS A 18 3.98 8.36 -2.05
C CYS A 18 4.90 7.12 -2.17
N SER A 19 5.44 6.68 -1.04
CA SER A 19 6.21 5.43 -0.98
C SER A 19 5.32 4.27 -1.43
N THR A 20 5.86 3.39 -2.29
CA THR A 20 5.22 2.13 -2.67
C THR A 20 4.84 1.30 -1.44
N GLN A 21 5.63 1.40 -0.36
CA GLN A 21 5.31 0.76 0.91
C GLN A 21 4.05 1.35 1.55
N ALA A 22 3.90 2.68 1.57
CA ALA A 22 2.73 3.34 2.15
C ALA A 22 1.45 3.00 1.36
N TRP A 23 1.55 2.95 0.03
CA TRP A 23 0.46 2.51 -0.83
C TRP A 23 0.08 1.03 -0.57
N TYR A 24 1.08 0.15 -0.50
CA TYR A 24 0.87 -1.28 -0.23
C TYR A 24 0.23 -1.51 1.15
N GLU A 25 0.73 -0.85 2.19
CA GLU A 25 0.16 -0.90 3.53
C GLU A 25 -1.29 -0.38 3.56
N GLY A 26 -1.57 0.72 2.86
CA GLY A 26 -2.92 1.27 2.74
C GLY A 26 -3.88 0.27 2.10
N MET A 27 -3.46 -0.38 1.02
CA MET A 27 -4.25 -1.39 0.33
C MET A 27 -4.49 -2.63 1.19
N ARG A 28 -3.46 -3.10 1.92
CA ARG A 28 -3.56 -4.23 2.85
C ARG A 28 -4.57 -3.95 3.97
N ARG A 29 -4.43 -2.81 4.64
CA ARG A 29 -5.35 -2.39 5.72
C ARG A 29 -6.79 -2.26 5.21
N GLY A 30 -6.99 -1.75 3.99
CA GLY A 30 -8.31 -1.68 3.36
C GLY A 30 -8.96 -3.05 3.18
N ALA A 31 -8.20 -4.03 2.69
CA ALA A 31 -8.68 -5.39 2.50
C ALA A 31 -8.95 -6.11 3.85
N GLU A 32 -8.09 -5.92 4.85
CA GLU A 32 -8.32 -6.41 6.22
C GLU A 32 -9.57 -5.78 6.85
N ASN A 33 -9.82 -4.50 6.57
CA ASN A 33 -11.00 -3.81 7.09
C ASN A 33 -12.31 -4.33 6.48
N GLU A 34 -12.29 -4.75 5.21
CA GLU A 34 -13.45 -5.39 4.58
C GLU A 34 -13.82 -6.71 5.28
N CYS A 35 -12.84 -7.45 5.80
CA CYS A 35 -13.10 -8.65 6.61
C CYS A 35 -13.86 -8.35 7.90
N ASN A 36 -13.73 -7.15 8.47
CA ASN A 36 -14.45 -6.76 9.68
C ASN A 36 -15.96 -6.56 9.46
N ARG A 37 -16.41 -6.54 8.19
CA ARG A 37 -17.84 -6.49 7.83
C ARG A 37 -18.51 -7.86 7.86
N GLN A 38 -17.71 -8.92 8.00
CA GLN A 38 -18.22 -10.29 8.05
C GLN A 38 -18.63 -10.67 9.48
N ALA A 39 -19.36 -11.78 9.60
CA ALA A 39 -19.77 -12.30 10.90
C ALA A 39 -18.56 -12.63 11.79
N PRO A 40 -18.69 -12.62 13.14
CA PRO A 40 -17.58 -12.72 14.10
C PRO A 40 -16.70 -13.98 14.01
N GLY A 41 -17.07 -15.02 13.23
CA GLY A 41 -16.21 -16.17 12.92
C GLY A 41 -15.59 -16.17 11.52
N ALA A 42 -16.23 -15.49 10.56
CA ALA A 42 -15.77 -15.43 9.16
C ALA A 42 -14.72 -14.33 8.94
N ALA A 43 -14.70 -13.31 9.79
CA ALA A 43 -13.73 -12.22 9.72
C ALA A 43 -12.27 -12.71 9.87
N GLU A 44 -12.03 -13.68 10.74
CA GLU A 44 -10.69 -14.23 10.96
C GLU A 44 -10.19 -15.03 9.76
N GLU A 45 -11.02 -15.94 9.23
CA GLU A 45 -10.70 -16.72 8.04
C GLU A 45 -10.48 -15.82 6.81
N CYS A 46 -11.30 -14.77 6.67
CA CYS A 46 -11.11 -13.75 5.65
C CYS A 46 -9.74 -13.07 5.75
N ARG A 47 -9.34 -12.63 6.95
CA ARG A 47 -8.04 -11.97 7.17
C ARG A 47 -6.87 -12.87 6.80
N VAL A 48 -6.94 -14.16 7.17
CA VAL A 48 -5.91 -15.15 6.82
C VAL A 48 -5.79 -15.32 5.31
N ARG A 49 -6.91 -15.44 4.60
CA ARG A 49 -6.92 -15.59 3.13
C ARG A 49 -6.35 -14.36 2.43
N VAL A 50 -6.83 -13.16 2.79
CA VAL A 50 -6.41 -11.89 2.20
C VAL A 50 -4.90 -11.66 2.38
N ASN A 51 -4.37 -11.94 3.58
CA ASN A 51 -2.94 -11.76 3.85
C ASN A 51 -2.07 -12.78 3.11
N LYS A 52 -2.53 -14.02 2.92
CA LYS A 52 -1.81 -15.03 2.14
C LYS A 52 -1.71 -14.66 0.67
N GLU A 53 -2.83 -14.29 0.03
CA GLU A 53 -2.84 -13.89 -1.39
C GLU A 53 -1.95 -12.67 -1.66
N LYS A 54 -1.91 -11.72 -0.71
CA LYS A 54 -1.07 -10.51 -0.83
C LYS A 54 0.41 -10.79 -0.61
N TYR A 55 0.77 -11.71 0.28
CA TYR A 55 2.15 -12.14 0.48
C TYR A 55 2.70 -12.86 -0.76
N ASP A 56 1.93 -13.77 -1.34
CA ASP A 56 2.31 -14.50 -2.55
C ASP A 56 2.52 -13.53 -3.75
N ALA A 57 1.66 -12.51 -3.87
CA ALA A 57 1.83 -11.46 -4.87
C ALA A 57 3.09 -10.62 -4.65
N TYR A 58 3.39 -10.25 -3.39
CA TYR A 58 4.61 -9.51 -3.03
C TYR A 58 5.89 -10.29 -3.39
N GLU A 59 5.94 -11.58 -3.04
CA GLU A 59 7.08 -12.44 -3.38
C GLU A 59 7.26 -12.57 -4.89
N LYS A 60 6.15 -12.70 -5.64
CA LYS A 60 6.17 -12.75 -7.11
C LYS A 60 6.72 -11.46 -7.74
N GLU A 61 6.28 -10.30 -7.25
CA GLU A 61 6.79 -9.00 -7.74
C GLU A 61 8.25 -8.77 -7.37
N ARG A 62 8.68 -9.22 -6.17
CA ARG A 62 10.08 -9.16 -5.73
C ARG A 62 10.98 -10.08 -6.54
N ALA A 63 10.54 -11.30 -6.82
CA ALA A 63 11.25 -12.25 -7.66
C ALA A 63 11.40 -11.73 -9.10
N ALA A 64 10.38 -11.06 -9.64
CA ALA A 64 10.43 -10.43 -10.96
C ALA A 64 11.35 -9.21 -11.04
N GLN A 65 11.67 -8.57 -9.90
CA GLN A 65 12.59 -7.43 -9.80
C GLN A 65 14.04 -7.85 -9.50
N LYS A 66 14.32 -9.15 -9.30
CA LYS A 66 15.68 -9.66 -9.14
C LYS A 66 16.29 -9.84 -10.55
N PRO A 67 17.41 -9.17 -10.88
CA PRO A 67 18.04 -9.29 -12.19
C PRO A 67 18.58 -10.69 -12.47
#